data_AF-A0A920NPC2-F1
#
_entry.id   AF-A0A920NPC2-F1
#
_cell.length_a   1.000
_cell.length_b   1.000
_cell.length_c   1.000
_cell.angle_alpha   90.00
_cell.angle_beta   90.00
_cell.angle_gamma   90.00
#
_symmetry.space_group_name_H-M   'P 1'
#
loop_
_entity.id
_entity.type
_entity.pdbx_description
1 polymer ?
#
loop_
_entity_poly.entity_id
_entity_poly.type
_entity_poly.pdbx_seq_one_letter_code
_entity_poly.pdbx_strand_id
1 'polypeptide(L)'
;MTNKMKLISLLVTFSMIGCSLEVDNPNSLLEGDLADPSAAAAVANGAWNTVLNGIGNIMIANSVATDEVVWTGSRDAWRQLDKGGMTNVYNEFVDGAWPSISEGRWMADKAVSVLEELGADLPDDQDLFMAYNSCYGSCICC
;
A
#
# COMPACT_ATOMS: atom_id res chain seq x y z
N MET A 1 43.53 -44.40 9.92
CA MET A 1 43.61 -43.16 9.11
C MET A 1 42.31 -42.83 8.37
N THR A 2 41.42 -43.80 8.15
CA THR A 2 40.17 -43.68 7.36
C THR A 2 39.09 -42.76 7.92
N ASN A 3 38.87 -42.72 9.25
CA ASN A 3 37.80 -41.87 9.82
C ASN A 3 38.16 -40.37 9.83
N LYS A 4 39.43 -40.02 9.97
CA LYS A 4 39.89 -38.61 9.91
C LYS A 4 39.74 -38.03 8.50
N MET A 5 40.05 -38.81 7.45
CA MET A 5 39.85 -38.41 6.06
C MET A 5 38.36 -38.25 5.69
N LYS A 6 37.47 -39.09 6.24
CA LYS A 6 36.02 -38.96 6.04
C LYS A 6 35.47 -37.66 6.66
N LEU A 7 35.94 -37.31 7.86
CA LEU A 7 35.53 -36.08 8.55
C LEU A 7 35.99 -34.83 7.81
N ILE A 8 37.24 -34.84 7.31
CA ILE A 8 37.80 -33.73 6.51
C ILE A 8 37.04 -33.59 5.18
N SER A 9 36.73 -34.71 4.51
CA SER A 9 35.96 -34.68 3.27
C SER A 9 34.55 -34.09 3.45
N LEU A 10 33.87 -34.43 4.56
CA LEU A 10 32.55 -33.90 4.90
C LEU A 10 32.57 -32.40 5.22
N LEU A 11 33.61 -31.93 5.91
CA LEU A 11 33.78 -30.51 6.23
C LEU A 11 34.07 -29.68 4.96
N VAL A 12 34.90 -30.20 4.05
CA VAL A 12 35.22 -29.54 2.77
C VAL A 12 34.02 -29.48 1.83
N THR A 13 33.15 -30.50 1.84
CA THR A 13 31.92 -30.46 1.04
C THR A 13 30.91 -29.45 1.59
N PHE A 14 30.81 -29.29 2.92
CA PHE A 14 29.89 -28.30 3.51
C PHE A 14 30.35 -26.85 3.29
N SER A 15 31.66 -26.60 3.24
CA SER A 15 32.21 -25.27 2.97
C SER A 15 32.03 -24.78 1.52
N MET A 16 31.66 -25.67 0.59
CA MET A 16 31.47 -25.35 -0.84
C MET A 16 30.00 -25.08 -1.23
N ILE A 17 29.06 -25.15 -0.27
CA ILE A 17 27.61 -24.90 -0.51
C ILE A 17 27.24 -23.42 -0.27
N GLY A 18 28.16 -22.61 0.23
CA GLY A 18 27.95 -21.17 0.46
C GLY A 18 28.24 -20.31 -0.76
N CYS A 19 27.55 -20.51 -1.88
CA CYS A 19 27.44 -19.43 -2.86
C CYS A 19 26.47 -18.40 -2.28
N SER A 20 26.91 -17.14 -2.14
CA SER A 20 26.02 -16.03 -1.78
C SER A 20 24.88 -15.99 -2.79
N LEU A 21 23.66 -16.19 -2.28
CA LEU A 21 22.42 -16.16 -3.06
C LEU A 21 21.86 -14.73 -3.14
N GLU A 22 22.56 -13.75 -2.56
CA GLU A 22 22.28 -12.35 -2.75
C GLU A 22 22.54 -11.96 -4.22
N VAL A 23 21.44 -11.81 -4.95
CA VAL A 23 21.44 -11.22 -6.29
C VAL A 23 21.09 -9.75 -6.13
N ASP A 24 22.11 -8.89 -6.18
CA ASP A 24 21.92 -7.45 -6.16
C ASP A 24 21.39 -6.97 -7.50
N ASN A 25 20.11 -6.59 -7.49
CA ASN A 25 19.54 -5.80 -8.58
C ASN A 25 19.88 -4.32 -8.31
N PRO A 26 20.68 -3.65 -9.16
CA PRO A 26 21.06 -2.25 -8.96
C PRO A 26 19.88 -1.27 -9.04
N ASN A 27 18.71 -1.73 -9.47
CA ASN A 27 17.45 -0.96 -9.49
C ASN A 27 16.40 -1.59 -8.54
N SER A 28 16.83 -2.27 -7.48
CA SER A 28 15.93 -2.73 -6.43
C SER A 28 15.55 -1.57 -5.54
N LEU A 29 14.27 -1.44 -5.21
CA LEU A 29 13.81 -0.61 -4.10
C LEU A 29 13.44 -1.55 -2.97
N LEU A 30 14.15 -1.44 -1.86
CA LEU A 30 13.95 -2.20 -0.65
C LEU A 30 13.27 -1.33 0.40
N GLU A 31 12.68 -1.98 1.40
CA GLU A 31 12.05 -1.29 2.53
C GLU A 31 13.01 -0.33 3.24
N GLY A 32 14.29 -0.70 3.35
CA GLY A 32 15.32 0.12 3.98
C GLY A 32 15.62 1.42 3.22
N ASP A 33 15.33 1.48 1.92
CA ASP A 33 15.56 2.67 1.10
C ASP A 33 14.54 3.77 1.41
N LEU A 34 13.43 3.43 2.08
CA LEU A 34 12.44 4.41 2.54
C LEU A 34 12.96 5.28 3.70
N ALA A 35 14.02 4.85 4.39
CA ALA A 35 14.68 5.61 5.44
C ALA A 35 15.67 6.66 4.88
N ASP A 36 15.88 6.71 3.57
CA ASP A 36 16.64 7.79 2.94
C ASP A 36 15.77 9.06 2.87
N PRO A 37 16.22 10.21 3.40
CA PRO A 37 15.49 11.47 3.32
C PRO A 37 15.03 11.86 1.91
N SER A 38 15.77 11.47 0.87
CA SER A 38 15.39 11.73 -0.53
C SER A 38 14.13 10.99 -0.99
N ALA A 39 13.72 9.95 -0.27
CA ALA A 39 12.47 9.21 -0.53
C ALA A 39 11.23 9.90 0.06
N ALA A 40 11.38 10.88 0.97
CA ALA A 40 10.28 11.46 1.74
C ALA A 40 9.11 11.95 0.85
N ALA A 41 9.41 12.76 -0.15
CA ALA A 41 8.41 13.28 -1.08
C ALA A 41 7.72 12.16 -1.89
N ALA A 42 8.46 11.11 -2.28
CA ALA A 42 7.88 9.99 -3.01
C ALA A 42 6.92 9.17 -2.12
N VAL A 43 7.29 8.96 -0.85
CA VAL A 43 6.45 8.28 0.14
C VAL A 43 5.16 9.06 0.41
N ALA A 44 5.26 10.36 0.68
CA ALA A 44 4.10 11.22 0.91
C ALA A 44 3.14 11.26 -0.29
N ASN A 45 3.68 11.45 -1.50
CA ASN A 45 2.88 11.48 -2.73
C ASN A 45 2.27 10.12 -3.07
N GLY A 46 2.99 9.03 -2.81
CA GLY A 46 2.48 7.66 -2.99
C GLY A 46 1.25 7.41 -2.13
N ALA A 47 1.34 7.72 -0.83
CA ALA A 47 0.21 7.61 0.09
C ALA A 47 -0.99 8.47 -0.34
N TRP A 48 -0.75 9.74 -0.67
CA TRP A 48 -1.79 10.65 -1.14
C TRP A 48 -2.50 10.12 -2.38
N ASN A 49 -1.75 9.64 -3.37
CA ASN A 49 -2.31 9.08 -4.60
C ASN A 49 -3.14 7.82 -4.34
N THR A 50 -2.67 6.90 -3.49
CA THR A 50 -3.43 5.68 -3.16
C THR A 50 -4.73 6.02 -2.44
N VAL A 51 -4.71 6.96 -1.48
CA VAL A 51 -5.93 7.43 -0.81
C VAL A 51 -6.90 8.07 -1.80
N LEU A 52 -6.44 8.95 -2.69
CA LEU A 52 -7.29 9.57 -3.70
C LEU A 52 -7.93 8.54 -4.66
N ASN A 53 -7.18 7.51 -5.04
CA ASN A 53 -7.74 6.41 -5.84
C ASN A 53 -8.83 5.66 -5.07
N GLY A 54 -8.63 5.37 -3.77
CA GLY A 54 -9.65 4.78 -2.91
C GLY A 54 -10.91 5.64 -2.80
N ILE A 55 -10.74 6.94 -2.53
CA ILE A 55 -11.84 7.91 -2.47
C ILE A 55 -12.59 7.95 -3.81
N GLY A 56 -11.89 8.02 -4.94
CA GLY A 56 -12.51 8.03 -6.26
C GLY A 56 -13.43 6.83 -6.52
N ASN A 57 -13.02 5.64 -6.08
CA ASN A 57 -13.82 4.41 -6.20
C ASN A 57 -15.08 4.45 -5.30
N ILE A 58 -14.98 5.03 -4.10
CA ILE A 58 -16.09 5.15 -3.16
C ILE A 58 -17.11 6.21 -3.61
N MET A 59 -16.62 7.36 -4.09
CA MET A 59 -17.44 8.55 -4.34
C MET A 59 -18.57 8.30 -5.32
N ILE A 60 -18.31 7.52 -6.38
CA ILE A 60 -19.31 7.34 -7.44
C ILE A 60 -20.51 6.50 -6.95
N ALA A 61 -20.27 5.48 -6.12
CA ALA A 61 -21.33 4.66 -5.54
C ALA A 61 -22.15 5.42 -4.50
N ASN A 62 -21.49 6.25 -3.69
CA ASN A 62 -22.18 7.13 -2.75
C ASN A 62 -23.00 8.19 -3.49
N SER A 63 -22.50 8.75 -4.60
CA SER A 63 -23.24 9.74 -5.38
C SER A 63 -24.52 9.14 -6.00
N VAL A 64 -24.44 7.92 -6.55
CA VAL A 64 -25.60 7.23 -7.14
C VAL A 64 -26.60 6.78 -6.07
N ALA A 65 -26.15 6.53 -4.85
CA ALA A 65 -27.02 6.18 -3.73
C ALA A 65 -27.75 7.38 -3.12
N THR A 66 -27.26 8.60 -3.34
CA THR A 66 -27.89 9.86 -2.91
C THR A 66 -28.68 10.50 -4.06
N ASP A 67 -29.30 11.65 -3.80
CA ASP A 67 -30.02 12.46 -4.80
C ASP A 67 -29.11 13.39 -5.63
N GLU A 68 -27.79 13.24 -5.52
CA GLU A 68 -26.81 14.10 -6.18
C GLU A 68 -26.64 13.78 -7.68
N VAL A 69 -26.77 12.51 -8.06
CA VAL A 69 -26.71 12.08 -9.46
C VAL A 69 -27.77 11.03 -9.76
N VAL A 70 -28.16 10.93 -11.04
CA VAL A 70 -29.06 9.88 -11.53
C VAL A 70 -28.28 8.97 -12.46
N TRP A 71 -28.33 7.66 -12.23
CA TRP A 71 -27.64 6.71 -13.09
C TRP A 71 -28.33 6.59 -14.46
N THR A 72 -27.55 6.76 -15.53
CA THR A 72 -27.97 6.49 -16.91
C THR A 72 -27.09 5.42 -17.55
N GLY A 73 -27.67 4.34 -18.05
CA GLY A 73 -26.93 3.29 -18.75
C GLY A 73 -27.55 1.91 -18.62
N SER A 74 -26.91 0.92 -19.22
CA SER A 74 -27.37 -0.48 -19.23
C SER A 74 -26.82 -1.34 -18.09
N ARG A 75 -25.84 -0.84 -17.32
CA ARG A 75 -25.22 -1.61 -16.25
C ARG A 75 -26.18 -1.76 -15.07
N ASP A 76 -26.55 -2.99 -14.76
CA ASP A 76 -27.61 -3.31 -13.79
C ASP A 76 -27.23 -3.00 -12.34
N ALA A 77 -25.98 -3.27 -11.95
CA ALA A 77 -25.50 -3.02 -10.60
C ALA A 77 -25.61 -1.54 -10.18
N TRP A 78 -25.31 -0.60 -11.09
CA TRP A 78 -25.51 0.83 -10.84
C TRP A 78 -26.99 1.22 -10.75
N ARG A 79 -27.82 0.69 -11.65
CA ARG A 79 -29.28 0.89 -11.62
C ARG A 79 -29.91 0.36 -10.33
N GLN A 80 -29.34 -0.70 -9.75
CA GLN A 80 -29.79 -1.21 -8.47
C GLN A 80 -29.50 -0.24 -7.33
N LEU A 81 -28.30 0.38 -7.30
CA LEU A 81 -27.96 1.39 -6.29
C LEU A 81 -28.87 2.63 -6.40
N ASP A 82 -29.09 3.13 -7.62
CA ASP A 82 -29.98 4.26 -7.94
C ASP A 82 -31.44 4.05 -7.46
N LYS A 83 -31.86 2.78 -7.36
CA LYS A 83 -33.18 2.39 -6.85
C LYS A 83 -33.20 2.03 -5.37
N GLY A 84 -32.13 2.34 -4.64
CA GLY A 84 -32.00 2.10 -3.20
C GLY A 84 -31.59 0.67 -2.82
N GLY A 85 -31.05 -0.12 -3.75
CA GLY A 85 -30.66 -1.51 -3.54
C GLY A 85 -29.35 -1.73 -2.77
N MET A 86 -29.06 -0.88 -1.77
CA MET A 86 -27.80 -0.86 -1.00
C MET A 86 -27.55 -2.12 -0.15
N THR A 87 -28.59 -2.90 0.14
CA THR A 87 -28.51 -4.10 0.99
C THR A 87 -28.14 -5.37 0.23
N ASN A 88 -28.00 -5.30 -1.10
CA ASN A 88 -27.62 -6.46 -1.90
C ASN A 88 -26.10 -6.71 -1.81
N VAL A 89 -25.72 -7.68 -0.99
CA VAL A 89 -24.31 -8.11 -0.84
C VAL A 89 -23.69 -8.69 -2.12
N TYR A 90 -24.49 -9.04 -3.13
CA TYR A 90 -24.00 -9.50 -4.43
C TYR A 90 -23.79 -8.36 -5.43
N ASN A 91 -24.10 -7.12 -5.06
CA ASN A 91 -23.81 -5.96 -5.89
C ASN A 91 -22.33 -5.60 -5.75
N GLU A 92 -21.60 -5.67 -6.86
CA GLU A 92 -20.15 -5.42 -6.95
C GLU A 92 -19.71 -4.03 -6.46
N PHE A 93 -20.61 -3.06 -6.31
CA PHE A 93 -20.29 -1.70 -5.87
C PHE A 93 -20.54 -1.42 -4.39
N VAL A 94 -21.19 -2.34 -3.68
CA VAL A 94 -21.45 -2.18 -2.24
C VAL A 94 -20.16 -2.33 -1.45
N ASP A 95 -19.29 -3.27 -1.84
CA ASP A 95 -18.00 -3.53 -1.19
C ASP A 95 -16.80 -3.49 -2.14
N GLY A 96 -17.00 -3.34 -3.45
CA GLY A 96 -15.92 -3.39 -4.44
C GLY A 96 -14.86 -2.29 -4.27
N ALA A 97 -15.19 -1.17 -3.63
CA ALA A 97 -14.23 -0.11 -3.32
C ALA A 97 -13.41 -0.37 -2.04
N TRP A 98 -13.81 -1.35 -1.22
CA TRP A 98 -13.18 -1.65 0.07
C TRP A 98 -11.68 -1.95 -0.03
N PRO A 99 -11.19 -2.76 -1.00
CA PRO A 99 -9.77 -3.02 -1.12
C PRO A 99 -8.97 -1.74 -1.39
N SER A 100 -9.44 -0.88 -2.29
CA SER A 100 -8.73 0.34 -2.69
C SER A 100 -8.64 1.36 -1.57
N ILE A 101 -9.71 1.57 -0.79
CA ILE A 101 -9.64 2.49 0.36
C ILE A 101 -8.81 1.91 1.51
N SER A 102 -8.87 0.59 1.70
CA SER A 102 -8.07 -0.09 2.73
C SER A 102 -6.58 -0.03 2.41
N GLU A 103 -6.22 -0.18 1.13
CA GLU A 103 -4.86 0.03 0.63
C GLU A 103 -4.42 1.48 0.84
N GLY A 104 -5.28 2.46 0.51
CA GLY A 104 -5.01 3.88 0.78
C GLY A 104 -4.74 4.15 2.25
N ARG A 105 -5.56 3.60 3.15
CA ARG A 105 -5.35 3.68 4.60
C ARG A 105 -4.00 3.09 5.00
N TRP A 106 -3.70 1.87 4.56
CA TRP A 106 -2.44 1.21 4.90
C TRP A 106 -1.22 2.01 4.42
N MET A 107 -1.27 2.54 3.20
CA MET A 107 -0.22 3.38 2.64
C MET A 107 -0.06 4.69 3.41
N ALA A 108 -1.16 5.29 3.86
CA ALA A 108 -1.11 6.52 4.65
C ALA A 108 -0.51 6.29 6.05
N ASP A 109 -0.94 5.23 6.76
CA ASP A 109 -0.34 4.83 8.04
C ASP A 109 1.17 4.57 7.88
N LYS A 110 1.54 3.88 6.80
CA LYS A 110 2.95 3.57 6.50
C LYS A 110 3.76 4.84 6.22
N ALA A 111 3.21 5.79 5.45
CA ALA A 111 3.87 7.05 5.16
C ALA A 111 4.08 7.89 6.42
N VAL A 112 3.09 7.98 7.31
CA VAL A 112 3.24 8.67 8.60
C VAL A 112 4.38 8.03 9.40
N SER A 113 4.38 6.71 9.57
CA SER A 113 5.42 5.99 10.31
C SER A 113 6.83 6.23 9.76
N VAL A 114 7.01 6.15 8.43
CA VAL A 114 8.33 6.36 7.80
C VAL A 114 8.79 7.82 7.97
N LEU A 115 7.90 8.79 7.74
CA LEU A 115 8.26 10.20 7.78
C LEU A 115 8.48 10.70 9.22
N GLU A 116 7.74 10.18 10.21
CA GLU A 116 8.00 10.45 11.63
C GLU A 116 9.39 9.94 12.06
N GLU A 117 9.80 8.77 11.57
CA GLU A 117 11.12 8.18 11.87
C GLU A 117 12.28 9.02 11.31
N LEU A 118 12.09 9.69 10.16
CA LEU A 118 13.08 10.61 9.61
C LEU A 118 13.30 11.84 10.51
N GLY A 119 12.24 12.32 11.18
CA GLY A 119 12.34 13.40 12.17
C GLY A 119 13.09 14.64 11.65
N ALA A 120 14.22 14.97 12.29
CA ALA A 120 15.03 16.14 11.91
C ALA A 120 15.73 16.00 10.54
N ASP A 121 15.80 14.81 9.98
CA ASP A 121 16.38 14.54 8.66
C ASP A 121 15.36 14.75 7.52
N LEU A 122 14.09 15.04 7.83
CA LEU A 122 13.08 15.39 6.83
C LEU A 122 13.53 16.62 6.01
N PRO A 123 13.56 16.53 4.67
CA PRO A 123 13.91 17.69 3.83
C PRO A 123 12.83 18.77 3.82
N ASP A 124 11.55 18.36 3.91
CA ASP A 124 10.38 19.24 3.92
C ASP A 124 9.31 18.69 4.87
N ASP A 125 9.00 19.45 5.92
CA ASP A 125 7.95 19.12 6.89
C ASP A 125 6.56 19.00 6.22
N GLN A 126 6.39 19.59 5.04
CA GLN A 126 5.16 19.49 4.26
C GLN A 126 4.86 18.04 3.83
N ASP A 127 5.89 17.20 3.64
CA ASP A 127 5.71 15.79 3.29
C ASP A 127 5.02 15.03 4.44
N LEU A 128 5.45 15.27 5.68
CA LEU A 128 4.84 14.67 6.87
C LEU A 128 3.40 15.20 7.08
N PHE A 129 3.18 16.50 6.87
CA PHE A 129 1.82 17.06 6.91
C PHE A 129 0.91 16.39 5.88
N MET A 130 1.39 16.17 4.66
CA MET A 130 0.62 15.50 3.60
C MET A 130 0.32 14.04 3.94
N ALA A 131 1.24 13.32 4.58
CA ALA A 131 1.00 11.96 5.05
C ALA A 131 -0.09 11.92 6.12
N TYR A 132 -0.06 12.81 7.13
CA TYR A 132 -1.14 12.92 8.10
C TYR A 132 -2.48 13.27 7.45
N ASN A 133 -2.49 14.23 6.51
CA ASN A 133 -3.71 14.60 5.80
C ASN A 133 -4.28 13.42 4.99
N SER A 134 -3.41 12.61 4.37
CA SER A 134 -3.80 11.36 3.70
C SER A 134 -4.42 10.36 4.67
N CYS A 135 -3.83 10.23 5.87
CA CYS A 135 -4.32 9.35 6.93
C CYS A 135 -5.71 9.77 7.42
N TYR A 136 -5.90 11.06 7.72
CA TYR A 136 -7.21 11.64 8.05
C TYR A 136 -8.21 11.48 6.91
N GLY A 137 -7.79 11.68 5.66
CA GLY A 137 -8.63 11.51 4.47
C GLY A 137 -9.10 10.06 4.23
N SER A 138 -8.35 9.07 4.73
CA SER A 138 -8.76 7.67 4.78
C SER A 138 -9.69 7.33 5.97
N CYS A 139 -10.06 8.35 6.77
CA CYS A 139 -10.96 8.30 7.92
C CYS A 139 -10.50 7.45 9.12
N ILE A 140 -9.23 7.04 9.19
CA ILE A 140 -8.71 6.22 10.30
C ILE A 140 -7.22 6.49 10.48
N CYS A 141 -6.85 7.36 11.43
CA CYS A 141 -5.48 7.44 11.95
C CYS A 141 -5.48 6.87 13.38
N CYS A 142 -4.67 5.84 13.64
CA CYS A 142 -4.57 5.16 14.94
C CYS A 142 -3.23 5.45 15.63
#